data_AF-M0K0P8-F1
#
_entry.id   AF-M0K0P8-F1
#
_cell.length_a   1.000
_cell.length_b   1.000
_cell.length_c   1.000
_cell.angle_alpha   90.00
_cell.angle_beta   90.00
_cell.angle_gamma   90.00
#
_symmetry.space_group_name_H-M   'P 1'
#
loop_
_entity.id
_entity.type
_entity.pdbx_description
1 polymer ?
#
loop_
_entity_poly.entity_id
_entity_poly.type
_entity_poly.pdbx_seq_one_letter_code
_entity_poly.pdbx_strand_id
1 'polypeptide(L)'
;MSGRSPTVIEVHGTDQSIVTAVVRAVATAERQPVETLPPLADSINPDALTACIADSNTSGHVAFDYSGYRVVVDTDGTVTVDE
;
A
#
# COMPACT_ATOMS: atom_id res chain seq x y z
N MET A 1 -6.74 -14.75 -21.77
CA MET A 1 -5.64 -13.91 -21.25
C MET A 1 -6.14 -13.34 -19.95
N SER A 2 -5.98 -14.07 -18.85
CA SER A 2 -6.51 -13.65 -17.55
C SER A 2 -5.62 -12.50 -17.06
N GLY A 3 -6.06 -11.27 -17.29
CA GLY A 3 -5.51 -10.11 -16.60
C GLY A 3 -5.70 -10.36 -15.12
N ARG A 4 -4.61 -10.46 -14.39
CA ARG A 4 -4.66 -10.58 -12.94
C ARG A 4 -5.31 -9.29 -12.46
N SER A 5 -6.47 -9.43 -11.82
CA SER A 5 -7.18 -8.28 -11.26
C SER A 5 -6.25 -7.60 -10.27
N PRO A 6 -6.02 -6.28 -10.37
CA PRO A 6 -5.32 -5.57 -9.31
C PRO A 6 -6.04 -5.88 -8.01
N THR A 7 -5.29 -6.33 -7.00
CA THR A 7 -5.89 -6.64 -5.70
C THR A 7 -6.19 -5.31 -5.03
N VAL A 8 -7.37 -4.76 -5.32
CA VAL A 8 -7.87 -3.52 -4.69
C VAL A 8 -8.31 -3.91 -3.29
N ILE A 9 -7.54 -3.49 -2.29
CA ILE A 9 -7.90 -3.70 -0.90
C ILE A 9 -8.48 -2.39 -0.39
N GLU A 10 -9.80 -2.32 -0.38
CA GLU A 10 -10.52 -1.22 0.25
C GLU A 10 -10.47 -1.42 1.77
N VAL A 11 -9.59 -0.67 2.42
CA VAL A 11 -9.46 -0.68 3.89
C VAL A 11 -10.30 0.45 4.47
N HIS A 12 -11.52 0.13 4.88
CA HIS A 12 -12.32 1.02 5.73
C HIS A 12 -12.05 0.70 7.20
N GLY A 13 -11.28 1.55 7.88
CA GLY A 13 -11.03 1.38 9.31
C GLY A 13 -10.21 2.50 9.93
N THR A 14 -10.86 3.29 10.75
CA THR A 14 -10.39 4.46 11.52
C THR A 14 -9.28 4.18 12.56
N ASP A 15 -8.50 3.09 12.45
CA ASP A 15 -7.43 2.76 13.41
C ASP A 15 -6.27 1.91 12.84
N GLN A 16 -6.33 1.48 11.58
CA GLN A 16 -5.24 0.71 10.96
C GLN A 16 -4.39 1.64 10.10
N SER A 17 -3.13 1.88 10.49
CA SER A 17 -2.18 2.69 9.72
C SER A 17 -2.13 2.23 8.26
N ILE A 18 -2.20 3.17 7.32
CA ILE A 18 -2.09 2.94 5.86
C ILE A 18 -0.88 2.04 5.53
N VAL A 19 0.20 2.21 6.29
CA VAL A 19 1.41 1.37 6.27
C VAL A 19 1.08 -0.12 6.40
N THR A 20 0.29 -0.51 7.40
CA THR A 20 -0.14 -1.90 7.62
C THR A 20 -1.02 -2.39 6.47
N ALA A 21 -1.87 -1.53 5.91
CA ALA A 21 -2.70 -1.88 4.77
C ALA A 21 -1.85 -2.19 3.54
N VAL A 22 -0.85 -1.35 3.25
CA VAL A 22 0.10 -1.59 2.16
C VAL A 22 0.86 -2.90 2.34
N VAL A 23 1.49 -3.09 3.49
CA VAL A 23 2.31 -4.29 3.73
C VAL A 23 1.45 -5.55 3.60
N ARG A 24 0.21 -5.51 4.11
CA ARG A 24 -0.74 -6.63 3.98
C ARG A 24 -1.21 -6.86 2.54
N ALA A 25 -1.37 -5.79 1.76
CA ALA A 25 -1.75 -5.88 0.36
C ALA A 25 -0.67 -6.55 -0.49
N VAL A 26 0.58 -6.11 -0.30
CA VAL A 26 1.73 -6.70 -1.00
C VAL A 26 1.93 -8.15 -0.57
N ALA A 27 1.86 -8.43 0.74
CA ALA A 27 1.94 -9.80 1.26
C ALA A 27 0.88 -10.72 0.65
N THR A 28 -0.34 -10.22 0.47
CA THR A 28 -1.43 -10.96 -0.16
C THR A 28 -1.15 -11.20 -1.65
N ALA A 29 -0.61 -10.21 -2.36
CA ALA A 29 -0.23 -10.32 -3.77
C ALA A 29 0.93 -11.33 -3.99
N GLU A 30 1.97 -11.25 -3.15
CA GLU A 30 3.11 -12.17 -3.10
C GLU A 30 2.73 -13.57 -2.59
N ARG A 31 1.56 -13.72 -1.95
CA ARG A 31 1.16 -14.90 -1.17
C ARG A 31 2.18 -15.27 -0.09
N GLN A 32 2.81 -14.26 0.49
CA GLN A 32 3.82 -14.41 1.52
C GLN A 32 3.37 -13.75 2.83
N PRO A 33 3.87 -14.20 3.99
CA PRO A 33 3.67 -13.50 5.24
C PRO A 33 4.27 -12.09 5.19
N VAL A 34 3.63 -11.12 5.84
CA VAL A 34 4.21 -9.76 6.03
C VAL A 34 5.57 -9.78 6.71
N GLU A 35 5.87 -10.84 7.46
CA GLU A 35 7.11 -11.05 8.21
C GLU A 35 8.30 -11.45 7.31
N THR A 36 8.01 -12.00 6.13
CA THR A 36 9.05 -12.38 5.15
C THR A 36 9.36 -11.27 4.18
N LEU A 37 8.48 -10.27 4.08
CA LEU A 37 8.71 -9.09 3.28
C LEU A 37 9.72 -8.17 3.98
N PRO A 38 10.58 -7.47 3.22
CA PRO A 38 11.47 -6.45 3.77
C PRO A 38 10.63 -5.35 4.45
N PRO A 39 11.13 -4.69 5.50
CA PRO A 39 10.38 -3.61 6.15
C PRO A 39 10.04 -2.51 5.14
N LEU A 40 8.79 -2.01 5.15
CA LEU A 40 8.35 -0.95 4.22
C LEU A 40 9.26 0.28 4.26
N ALA A 41 9.82 0.57 5.45
CA ALA A 41 10.78 1.64 5.71
C ALA A 41 12.06 1.57 4.85
N ASP A 42 12.40 0.40 4.29
CA ASP A 42 13.54 0.23 3.39
C ASP A 42 13.28 0.84 2.00
N SER A 43 12.02 0.86 1.57
CA SER A 43 11.60 1.44 0.28
C SER A 43 10.96 2.82 0.42
N ILE A 44 10.14 3.03 1.45
CA ILE A 44 9.46 4.31 1.70
C ILE A 44 9.27 4.54 3.19
N ASN A 45 9.40 5.79 3.63
CA ASN A 45 9.19 6.14 5.03
C ASN A 45 7.68 6.02 5.39
N PRO A 46 7.30 5.11 6.32
CA PRO A 46 5.91 4.87 6.70
C PRO A 46 5.26 6.08 7.39
N ASP A 47 6.02 6.85 8.17
CA ASP A 47 5.55 8.10 8.79
C ASP A 47 5.32 9.16 7.73
N ALA A 48 6.20 9.26 6.72
CA ALA A 48 6.02 10.21 5.62
C ALA A 48 4.82 9.84 4.75
N LEU A 49 4.59 8.55 4.47
CA LEU A 49 3.40 8.09 3.77
C LEU A 49 2.13 8.44 4.56
N THR A 50 2.11 8.15 5.85
CA THR A 50 0.97 8.46 6.73
C THR A 50 0.72 9.96 6.80
N ALA A 51 1.77 10.77 6.96
CA ALA A 51 1.67 12.23 6.95
C ALA A 51 1.16 12.75 5.60
N CYS A 52 1.67 12.22 4.48
CA CYS A 52 1.25 12.64 3.15
C CYS A 52 -0.24 12.37 2.94
N ILE A 53 -0.75 11.22 3.37
CA ILE A 53 -2.18 10.89 3.31
C ILE A 53 -3.00 11.72 4.31
N ALA A 54 -2.51 11.94 5.53
CA ALA A 54 -3.21 12.70 6.56
C ALA A 54 -3.31 14.20 6.26
N ASP A 55 -2.29 14.78 5.63
CA ASP A 55 -2.25 16.19 5.20
C ASP A 55 -3.01 16.45 3.89
N SER A 56 -3.51 15.40 3.23
CA SER A 56 -4.13 15.52 1.92
C SER A 56 -5.53 16.12 1.98
N ASN A 57 -5.59 17.46 2.00
CA ASN A 57 -6.74 18.25 1.56
C ASN A 57 -6.88 18.29 0.02
N THR A 58 -6.09 17.49 -0.71
CA THR A 58 -6.02 17.44 -2.17
C THR A 58 -6.07 15.99 -2.61
N SER A 59 -6.82 15.74 -3.69
CA SER A 59 -6.89 14.45 -4.39
C SER A 59 -5.49 14.06 -4.89
N GLY A 60 -4.78 13.25 -4.12
CA GLY A 60 -3.41 12.82 -4.39
C GLY A 60 -3.29 11.31 -4.26
N HIS A 61 -2.24 10.75 -4.83
CA HIS A 61 -1.87 9.37 -4.60
C HIS A 61 -0.36 9.24 -4.52
N VAL A 62 0.10 8.30 -3.70
CA VAL A 62 1.51 7.95 -3.54
C VAL A 62 1.74 6.62 -4.22
N ALA A 63 2.59 6.60 -5.24
CA ALA A 63 2.98 5.39 -5.95
C ALA A 63 4.46 5.09 -5.72
N PHE A 64 4.77 3.85 -5.34
CA PHE A 64 6.15 3.40 -5.12
C PHE A 64 6.30 1.91 -5.38
N ASP A 65 7.52 1.51 -5.68
CA ASP A 65 7.88 0.10 -5.90
C ASP A 65 8.33 -0.53 -4.58
N TYR A 66 7.81 -1.71 -4.27
CA TYR A 66 8.12 -2.44 -3.05
C TYR A 66 8.07 -3.95 -3.32
N SER A 67 9.19 -4.63 -3.05
CA SER A 67 9.38 -6.06 -3.32
C SER A 67 9.07 -6.48 -4.76
N GLY A 68 9.27 -5.58 -5.74
CA GLY A 68 8.95 -5.84 -7.15
C GLY A 68 7.49 -5.63 -7.53
N TYR A 69 6.66 -5.15 -6.61
CA TYR A 69 5.27 -4.75 -6.88
C TYR A 69 5.14 -3.24 -6.84
N ARG A 70 4.27 -2.71 -7.71
CA ARG A 70 3.92 -1.31 -7.71
C ARG A 70 2.74 -1.09 -6.78
N VAL A 71 2.99 -0.40 -5.66
CA VAL A 71 1.96 -0.01 -4.70
C VAL A 71 1.50 1.41 -5.00
N VAL A 72 0.20 1.60 -5.11
CA VAL A 72 -0.44 2.91 -5.23
C VAL A 72 -1.39 3.09 -4.06
N VAL A 73 -1.14 4.10 -3.25
CA VAL A 73 -1.96 4.48 -2.10
C VAL A 73 -2.65 5.79 -2.43
N ASP A 74 -3.96 5.76 -2.51
CA ASP A 74 -4.76 6.96 -2.66
C ASP A 74 -5.02 7.62 -1.31
N THR A 75 -5.14 8.94 -1.32
CA THR A 75 -5.52 9.76 -0.16
C THR A 75 -6.90 9.40 0.40
N ASP A 76 -7.77 8.81 -0.42
CA ASP A 76 -9.06 8.25 -0.01
C ASP A 76 -8.92 6.93 0.81
N GLY A 77 -7.69 6.45 1.03
CA GLY A 77 -7.42 5.20 1.75
C GLY A 77 -7.46 3.95 0.87
N THR A 78 -7.59 4.12 -0.45
CA THR A 78 -7.57 3.01 -1.40
C THR A 78 -6.13 2.55 -1.64
N VAL A 79 -5.85 1.27 -1.41
CA VAL A 79 -4.54 0.68 -1.74
C VAL A 79 -4.69 -0.27 -2.91
N THR A 80 -3.91 0.01 -3.97
CA THR A 80 -3.82 -0.81 -5.18
C THR A 80 -2.41 -1.38 -5.28
N VAL A 81 -2.31 -2.68 -5.58
CA VAL A 81 -1.04 -3.35 -5.83
C VAL A 81 -1.08 -3.96 -7.22
N ASP A 82 -0.07 -3.62 -8.02
CA ASP A 82 0.14 -4.09 -9.39
C ASP A 82 1.51 -4.81 -9.48
N GLU A 83 1.67 -5.74 -10.41
CA GLU A 83 2.82 -6.65 -10.55
C GLU A 83 3.75 -6.33 -11.73
#